data_AF-A0ABD3FXQ1-F1
#
_entry.id   AF-A0ABD3FXQ1-F1
#
_cell.length_a   1.000
_cell.length_b   1.000
_cell.length_c   1.000
_cell.angle_alpha   90.00
_cell.angle_beta   90.00
_cell.angle_gamma   90.00
#
_symmetry.space_group_name_H-M   'P 1'
#
loop_
_entity.id
_entity.type
_entity.pdbx_description
1 polymer ?
#
loop_
_entity_poly.entity_id
_entity_poly.type
_entity_poly.pdbx_seq_one_letter_code
_entity_poly.pdbx_strand_id
1 'polypeptide(L)'
;MAPKDAVDVYEGINVSISQQSPKSSTHSEATTTGSSSTVEPTSPALPEQRRKRQRSPSISACETSPQKMKKRLRWSTITIHEFGVGLGGSSVPGKGGPSIGLSDKPEFTWTTNVGEMAECVEGVHRFSSDERVQLLQNAGVSEGMILRFSREANIINCSRRRTLVEVSAERKEAKKQRQQQQLCKVESPRPCSSSFLNRPRMIPVSYV
;
A
#
# COMPACT_ATOMS: atom_id res chain seq x y z
N MET A 1 -13.06 -46.38 -29.94
CA MET A 1 -11.61 -46.15 -29.95
C MET A 1 -11.25 -45.44 -28.65
N ALA A 2 -10.53 -46.12 -27.76
CA ALA A 2 -10.11 -45.61 -26.46
C ALA A 2 -8.79 -44.80 -26.57
N PRO A 3 -8.54 -43.81 -25.69
CA PRO A 3 -7.29 -43.06 -25.66
C PRO A 3 -6.22 -43.81 -24.86
N LYS A 4 -4.95 -43.69 -25.29
CA LYS A 4 -3.78 -44.24 -24.61
C LYS A 4 -3.12 -43.20 -23.71
N ASP A 5 -2.62 -43.71 -22.60
CA ASP A 5 -2.02 -43.05 -21.45
C ASP A 5 -0.69 -42.33 -21.68
N ALA A 6 -0.41 -41.51 -20.68
CA ALA A 6 0.77 -40.71 -20.39
C ALA A 6 2.09 -41.47 -20.30
N VAL A 7 3.21 -40.75 -20.55
CA VAL A 7 4.47 -40.90 -19.80
C VAL A 7 5.19 -39.54 -19.74
N ASP A 8 5.37 -39.04 -18.52
CA ASP A 8 6.32 -37.99 -18.13
C ASP A 8 7.77 -38.50 -18.24
N VAL A 9 8.67 -37.72 -18.84
CA VAL A 9 10.12 -37.94 -18.74
C VAL A 9 10.75 -36.73 -18.05
N TYR A 10 11.20 -36.99 -16.82
CA TYR A 10 11.90 -36.08 -15.93
C TYR A 10 13.40 -36.26 -16.13
N GLU A 11 14.12 -35.28 -16.68
CA GLU A 11 15.59 -35.30 -16.70
C GLU A 11 16.16 -34.62 -15.45
N GLY A 12 16.90 -35.42 -14.68
CA GLY A 12 17.56 -35.02 -13.43
C GLY A 12 18.82 -34.20 -13.68
N ILE A 13 18.96 -33.14 -12.89
CA ILE A 13 20.16 -32.32 -12.77
C ILE A 13 21.22 -33.08 -11.97
N ASN A 14 22.37 -33.32 -12.59
CA ASN A 14 23.53 -33.97 -12.01
C ASN A 14 24.37 -32.92 -11.24
N VAL A 15 24.44 -33.06 -9.91
CA VAL A 15 25.22 -32.18 -9.02
C VAL A 15 26.62 -32.77 -8.87
N SER A 16 27.63 -32.13 -9.48
CA SER A 16 29.03 -32.44 -9.22
C SER A 16 29.56 -31.61 -8.04
N ILE A 17 29.82 -32.32 -6.94
CA ILE A 17 30.62 -31.90 -5.80
C ILE A 17 32.07 -31.73 -6.25
N SER A 18 32.69 -30.58 -5.95
CA SER A 18 34.14 -30.50 -5.80
C SER A 18 34.49 -29.57 -4.65
N GLN A 19 35.14 -30.16 -3.65
CA GLN A 19 35.89 -29.50 -2.59
C GLN A 19 37.06 -28.70 -3.18
N GLN A 20 37.38 -27.55 -2.59
CA GLN A 20 38.75 -27.15 -2.21
C GLN A 20 38.75 -25.82 -1.44
N SER A 21 39.35 -25.86 -0.25
CA SER A 21 39.86 -24.72 0.52
C SER A 21 41.12 -24.14 -0.11
N PRO A 22 41.51 -22.89 0.22
CA PRO A 22 42.64 -22.76 1.16
C PRO A 22 42.56 -21.59 2.17
N LYS A 23 43.49 -21.66 3.12
CA LYS A 23 43.71 -20.84 4.33
C LYS A 23 44.47 -19.52 4.08
N SER A 24 44.65 -18.76 5.17
CA SER A 24 45.53 -17.58 5.45
C SER A 24 44.78 -16.24 5.46
N SER A 25 45.04 -15.23 6.29
CA SER A 25 46.14 -14.89 7.20
C SER A 25 45.67 -13.79 8.18
N THR A 26 46.29 -13.79 9.36
CA THR A 26 46.25 -12.85 10.51
C THR A 26 46.72 -11.41 10.19
N HIS A 27 46.20 -10.37 10.88
CA HIS A 27 46.96 -9.41 11.73
C HIS A 27 46.15 -8.16 12.19
N SER A 28 46.20 -7.91 13.53
CA SER A 28 46.33 -6.64 14.30
C SER A 28 45.25 -5.54 14.16
N GLU A 29 44.52 -5.06 15.19
CA GLU A 29 44.85 -4.49 16.53
C GLU A 29 45.04 -2.95 16.55
N ALA A 30 44.55 -2.33 17.64
CA ALA A 30 44.74 -0.97 18.19
C ALA A 30 43.64 0.07 17.84
N THR A 31 42.72 0.48 18.73
CA THR A 31 42.76 1.11 20.09
C THR A 31 42.88 2.64 20.04
N THR A 32 42.07 3.31 20.89
CA THR A 32 42.32 4.57 21.63
C THR A 32 41.63 5.83 21.05
N THR A 33 41.08 6.82 21.75
CA THR A 33 40.50 7.12 23.09
C THR A 33 40.16 8.62 23.05
N GLY A 34 39.16 9.05 23.82
CA GLY A 34 39.15 10.39 24.45
C GLY A 34 38.15 11.39 23.87
N SER A 35 37.02 11.67 24.53
CA SER A 35 36.85 12.64 25.63
C SER A 35 36.98 14.10 25.15
N SER A 36 36.19 15.10 25.50
CA SER A 36 35.13 15.32 26.50
C SER A 36 34.99 16.85 26.59
N SER A 37 33.86 17.33 27.13
CA SER A 37 33.64 18.63 27.80
C SER A 37 33.12 19.80 26.97
N THR A 38 32.20 20.68 27.41
CA THR A 38 31.10 20.73 28.42
C THR A 38 30.88 22.22 28.77
N VAL A 39 29.60 22.63 28.92
CA VAL A 39 28.97 23.85 29.54
C VAL A 39 29.34 25.27 29.05
N GLU A 40 28.37 26.13 28.62
CA GLU A 40 27.41 27.01 29.38
C GLU A 40 28.13 28.05 30.28
N PRO A 41 27.58 29.26 30.63
CA PRO A 41 26.16 29.62 30.78
C PRO A 41 25.67 31.06 30.44
N THR A 42 24.37 31.17 30.12
CA THR A 42 23.27 31.95 30.75
C THR A 42 23.46 33.35 31.41
N SER A 43 22.48 34.24 31.10
CA SER A 43 21.82 35.35 31.88
C SER A 43 22.31 36.82 31.76
N PRO A 44 21.51 37.85 32.15
CA PRO A 44 20.04 37.99 32.32
C PRO A 44 19.44 39.31 31.73
N ALA A 45 18.15 39.53 32.01
CA ALA A 45 17.20 40.50 31.45
C ALA A 45 17.06 41.88 32.16
N LEU A 46 16.13 42.70 31.62
CA LEU A 46 15.38 43.89 32.13
C LEU A 46 15.98 45.31 31.92
N PRO A 47 15.17 46.42 31.90
CA PRO A 47 13.74 46.55 32.25
C PRO A 47 12.81 47.32 31.28
N GLU A 48 11.51 47.12 31.52
CA GLU A 48 10.34 47.83 31.00
C GLU A 48 10.45 49.37 31.09
N GLN A 49 10.14 50.06 29.98
CA GLN A 49 9.74 51.47 30.03
C GLN A 49 8.23 51.61 29.92
N ARG A 50 7.63 51.85 31.08
CA ARG A 50 6.23 52.20 31.34
C ARG A 50 5.86 53.49 30.61
N ARG A 51 5.22 53.40 29.44
CA ARG A 51 4.68 54.57 28.74
C ARG A 51 3.32 55.00 29.30
N LYS A 52 3.29 56.27 29.68
CA LYS A 52 2.21 57.05 30.26
C LYS A 52 0.97 57.02 29.35
N ARG A 53 -0.17 56.61 29.91
CA ARG A 53 -1.50 56.72 29.29
C ARG A 53 -1.74 58.16 28.81
N GLN A 54 -1.88 58.34 27.50
CA GLN A 54 -2.60 59.50 26.95
C GLN A 54 -4.00 59.07 26.52
N ARG A 55 -4.95 59.95 26.84
CA ARG A 55 -6.39 59.85 26.63
C ARG A 55 -6.69 60.26 25.19
N SER A 56 -7.59 59.50 24.57
CA SER A 56 -7.97 59.40 23.16
C SER A 56 -8.54 60.65 22.49
N PRO A 57 -8.59 60.66 21.14
CA PRO A 57 -9.76 61.15 20.42
C PRO A 57 -10.48 60.02 19.67
N SER A 58 -11.80 60.08 19.78
CA SER A 58 -12.87 59.35 19.09
C SER A 58 -12.49 58.53 17.85
N ILE A 59 -12.44 57.21 18.03
CA ILE A 59 -12.63 56.25 16.94
C ILE A 59 -14.14 56.23 16.68
N SER A 60 -14.57 56.70 15.50
CA SER A 60 -15.91 56.41 14.99
C SER A 60 -16.09 54.90 14.99
N ALA A 61 -16.99 54.40 15.83
CA ALA A 61 -17.37 53.00 15.89
C ALA A 61 -18.09 52.63 14.59
N CYS A 62 -17.32 52.31 13.55
CA CYS A 62 -17.80 51.46 12.48
C CYS A 62 -17.71 50.04 13.05
N GLU A 63 -18.86 49.50 13.45
CA GLU A 63 -18.97 48.13 13.91
C GLU A 63 -18.57 47.16 12.80
N THR A 64 -17.29 46.86 12.71
CA THR A 64 -16.81 45.66 12.03
C THR A 64 -17.07 44.49 12.96
N SER A 65 -18.28 43.94 12.86
CA SER A 65 -18.59 42.60 13.38
C SER A 65 -17.44 41.64 13.00
N PRO A 66 -16.98 40.77 13.92
CA PRO A 66 -15.93 39.82 13.61
C PRO A 66 -16.49 38.82 12.59
N GLN A 67 -16.27 39.13 11.31
CA GLN A 67 -16.45 38.21 10.19
C GLN A 67 -15.70 36.94 10.57
N LYS A 68 -16.44 35.86 10.86
CA LYS A 68 -15.88 34.58 11.25
C LYS A 68 -15.01 34.09 10.08
N MET A 69 -13.71 34.34 10.15
CA MET A 69 -12.76 33.87 9.15
C MET A 69 -12.89 32.36 9.07
N LYS A 70 -13.29 31.86 7.90
CA LYS A 70 -13.38 30.42 7.64
C LYS A 70 -11.96 29.86 7.76
N LYS A 71 -11.73 29.03 8.78
CA LYS A 71 -10.46 28.32 8.95
C LYS A 71 -10.22 27.44 7.71
N ARG A 72 -8.99 27.43 7.21
CA ARG A 72 -8.58 26.62 6.05
C ARG A 72 -7.36 25.79 6.42
N LEU A 73 -7.36 24.53 5.98
CA LEU A 73 -6.22 23.62 6.11
C LEU A 73 -5.46 23.59 4.78
N ARG A 74 -4.12 23.63 4.88
CA ARG A 74 -3.22 23.47 3.74
C ARG A 74 -2.05 22.60 4.17
N TRP A 75 -1.70 21.62 3.35
CA TRP A 75 -0.45 20.87 3.51
C TRP A 75 0.70 21.75 3.04
N SER A 76 1.68 21.97 3.90
CA SER A 76 2.88 22.75 3.59
C SER A 76 4.12 21.87 3.44
N THR A 77 4.18 20.77 4.19
CA THR A 77 5.42 20.02 4.42
C THR A 77 5.15 18.54 4.19
N ILE A 78 6.07 17.88 3.50
CA ILE A 78 6.09 16.44 3.29
C ILE A 78 7.31 15.90 4.03
N THR A 79 7.12 14.81 4.76
CA THR A 79 8.21 14.01 5.34
C THR A 79 8.38 12.78 4.46
N ILE A 80 9.61 12.57 3.98
CA ILE A 80 9.97 11.47 3.10
C ILE A 80 10.83 10.50 3.91
N HIS A 81 10.46 9.23 3.84
CA HIS A 81 11.21 8.14 4.44
C HIS A 81 11.66 7.22 3.31
N GLU A 82 12.97 7.11 3.13
CA GLU A 82 13.59 6.25 2.14
C GLU A 82 14.02 4.96 2.83
N PHE A 83 13.64 3.82 2.25
CA PHE A 83 13.90 2.50 2.80
C PHE A 83 14.71 1.68 1.81
N GLY A 84 15.59 0.84 2.34
CA GLY A 84 16.26 -0.18 1.55
C GLY A 84 15.27 -1.25 1.07
N VAL A 85 15.74 -2.09 0.15
CA VAL A 85 14.98 -3.26 -0.29
C VAL A 85 14.99 -4.33 0.79
N GLY A 86 13.84 -4.93 1.07
CA GLY A 86 13.67 -6.03 2.00
C GLY A 86 12.78 -7.14 1.45
N LEU A 87 12.65 -8.23 2.21
CA LEU A 87 11.64 -9.26 1.97
C LEU A 87 10.27 -8.74 2.43
N GLY A 88 9.22 -8.96 1.64
CA GLY A 88 7.89 -8.46 2.01
C GLY A 88 6.76 -9.36 1.50
N GLY A 89 5.99 -9.98 2.39
CA GLY A 89 4.87 -10.87 2.02
C GLY A 89 3.56 -10.15 1.68
N SER A 90 3.46 -8.84 1.92
CA SER A 90 2.23 -8.06 1.73
C SER A 90 1.83 -7.93 0.26
N SER A 91 2.81 -7.85 -0.64
CA SER A 91 2.60 -7.90 -2.08
C SER A 91 2.98 -9.28 -2.60
N VAL A 92 2.09 -9.93 -3.33
CA VAL A 92 2.39 -11.23 -3.96
C VAL A 92 2.38 -11.03 -5.48
N PRO A 93 3.56 -11.04 -6.13
CA PRO A 93 3.68 -10.76 -7.55
C PRO A 93 3.08 -11.92 -8.37
N GLY A 94 2.23 -11.59 -9.33
CA GLY A 94 1.54 -12.59 -10.16
C GLY A 94 2.46 -13.37 -11.11
N LYS A 95 3.66 -12.85 -11.41
CA LYS A 95 4.63 -13.44 -12.33
C LYS A 95 5.57 -14.48 -11.68
N GLY A 96 5.34 -14.86 -10.41
CA GLY A 96 6.21 -15.77 -9.65
C GLY A 96 7.36 -15.04 -8.93
N GLY A 97 8.38 -15.77 -8.48
CA GLY A 97 9.56 -15.20 -7.82
C GLY A 97 9.31 -14.63 -6.41
N PRO A 98 10.35 -14.09 -5.76
CA PRO A 98 10.28 -13.66 -4.37
C PRO A 98 9.53 -12.33 -4.25
N SER A 99 8.67 -12.19 -3.25
CA SER A 99 8.07 -10.90 -2.96
C SER A 99 9.08 -9.92 -2.36
N ILE A 100 9.16 -8.72 -2.93
CA ILE A 100 9.99 -7.63 -2.41
C ILE A 100 9.14 -6.65 -1.61
N GLY A 101 9.76 -6.03 -0.61
CA GLY A 101 9.18 -5.01 0.23
C GLY A 101 10.24 -3.99 0.65
N LEU A 102 9.87 -3.17 1.63
CA LEU A 102 10.78 -2.21 2.26
C LEU A 102 11.48 -2.87 3.45
N SER A 103 12.69 -2.41 3.77
CA SER A 103 13.38 -2.73 5.01
C SER A 103 12.59 -2.25 6.24
N ASP A 104 12.88 -2.83 7.41
CA ASP A 104 12.19 -2.47 8.66
C ASP A 104 12.46 -1.01 9.08
N LYS A 105 13.69 -0.54 8.86
CA LYS A 105 14.10 0.82 9.21
C LYS A 105 14.35 1.66 7.96
N PRO A 106 13.97 2.95 7.97
CA PRO A 106 14.33 3.86 6.91
C PRO A 106 15.84 4.13 6.98
N GLU A 107 16.46 4.21 5.81
CA GLU A 107 17.86 4.60 5.66
C GLU A 107 18.00 6.11 5.77
N PHE A 108 17.07 6.85 5.17
CA PHE A 108 17.04 8.31 5.22
C PHE A 108 15.65 8.82 5.56
N THR A 109 15.61 9.95 6.28
CA THR A 109 14.38 10.67 6.58
C THR A 109 14.64 12.15 6.46
N TRP A 110 13.81 12.82 5.68
CA TRP A 110 13.98 14.25 5.42
C TRP A 110 12.64 14.91 5.11
N THR A 111 12.63 16.24 5.06
CA THR A 111 11.41 17.03 4.87
C THR A 111 11.58 18.07 3.77
N THR A 112 10.52 18.31 3.01
CA THR A 112 10.48 19.32 1.94
C THR A 112 9.11 19.98 1.88
N ASN A 113 9.00 21.11 1.18
CA ASN A 113 7.71 21.74 0.98
C ASN A 113 6.91 21.05 -0.14
N VAL A 114 5.60 21.08 -0.01
CA VAL A 114 4.69 20.59 -1.05
C VAL A 114 4.90 21.41 -2.32
N GLY A 115 5.30 20.74 -3.41
CA GLY A 115 5.49 21.33 -4.75
C GLY A 115 6.93 21.52 -5.19
N GLU A 116 7.92 21.33 -4.31
CA GLU A 116 9.35 21.47 -4.66
C GLU A 116 9.91 20.26 -5.45
N MET A 117 9.34 19.06 -5.30
CA MET A 117 9.86 17.81 -5.90
C MET A 117 9.03 17.23 -7.05
N ALA A 118 8.21 18.03 -7.73
CA ALA A 118 7.35 17.52 -8.80
C ALA A 118 8.13 17.30 -10.12
N GLU A 119 9.13 16.41 -10.11
CA GLU A 119 9.83 16.00 -11.33
C GLU A 119 9.34 14.65 -11.82
N CYS A 120 8.91 14.63 -13.09
CA CYS A 120 8.61 13.48 -13.94
C CYS A 120 8.07 12.22 -13.25
N VAL A 121 6.75 12.04 -13.28
CA VAL A 121 6.12 10.77 -12.91
C VAL A 121 6.36 9.77 -14.05
N GLU A 122 7.56 9.20 -14.10
CA GLU A 122 7.72 7.88 -14.71
C GLU A 122 6.83 6.95 -13.88
N GLY A 123 5.87 6.29 -14.52
CA GLY A 123 4.81 5.56 -13.81
C GLY A 123 5.35 4.49 -12.86
N VAL A 124 4.44 3.73 -12.24
CA VAL A 124 4.85 2.66 -11.31
C VAL A 124 5.72 1.62 -12.04
N HIS A 125 7.01 1.58 -11.69
CA HIS A 125 7.94 0.61 -12.22
C HIS A 125 7.58 -0.80 -11.74
N ARG A 126 7.60 -1.79 -12.65
CA ARG A 126 7.21 -3.17 -12.36
C ARG A 126 8.37 -4.11 -12.59
N PHE A 127 9.02 -4.52 -11.51
CA PHE A 127 10.13 -5.46 -11.57
C PHE A 127 9.71 -6.85 -12.09
N SER A 128 10.59 -7.44 -12.89
CA SER A 128 10.54 -8.83 -13.34
C SER A 128 10.84 -9.80 -12.18
N SER A 129 10.80 -11.11 -12.43
CA SER A 129 11.18 -12.10 -11.40
C SER A 129 12.66 -12.02 -11.07
N ASP A 130 13.49 -11.96 -12.09
CA ASP A 130 14.95 -12.02 -11.93
C ASP A 130 15.49 -10.71 -11.37
N GLU A 131 14.90 -9.57 -11.76
CA GLU A 131 15.22 -8.26 -11.16
C GLU A 131 14.95 -8.26 -9.65
N ARG A 132 13.86 -8.87 -9.20
CA ARG A 132 13.56 -8.98 -7.76
C ARG A 132 14.55 -9.87 -7.03
N VAL A 133 14.98 -10.96 -7.65
CA VAL A 133 16.04 -11.83 -7.09
C VAL A 133 17.33 -11.04 -6.94
N GLN A 134 17.75 -10.33 -8.00
CA GLN A 134 18.96 -9.50 -7.97
C GLN A 134 18.88 -8.39 -6.92
N LEU A 135 17.75 -7.69 -6.81
CA LEU A 135 17.54 -6.66 -5.78
C LEU A 135 17.72 -7.23 -4.37
N LEU A 136 17.20 -8.43 -4.11
CA LEU A 136 17.33 -9.09 -2.80
C LEU A 136 18.76 -9.61 -2.54
N GLN A 137 19.42 -10.16 -3.57
CA GLN A 137 20.82 -10.57 -3.46
C GLN A 137 21.73 -9.37 -3.16
N ASN A 138 21.51 -8.24 -3.85
CA ASN A 138 22.24 -6.99 -3.60
C ASN A 138 21.97 -6.43 -2.19
N ALA A 139 20.79 -6.69 -1.63
CA ALA A 139 20.45 -6.37 -0.25
C ALA A 139 21.01 -7.36 0.78
N GLY A 140 21.80 -8.36 0.36
CA GLY A 140 22.43 -9.36 1.24
C GLY A 140 21.50 -10.48 1.69
N VAL A 141 20.35 -10.66 1.03
CA VAL A 141 19.44 -11.77 1.34
C VAL A 141 19.99 -13.07 0.74
N SER A 142 20.02 -14.13 1.55
CA SER A 142 20.55 -15.41 1.11
C SER A 142 19.64 -16.10 0.09
N GLU A 143 20.24 -16.85 -0.84
CA GLU A 143 19.51 -17.58 -1.89
C GLU A 143 18.46 -18.55 -1.31
N GLY A 144 18.77 -19.19 -0.17
CA GLY A 144 17.82 -20.07 0.51
C GLY A 144 16.56 -19.34 1.00
N MET A 145 16.70 -18.10 1.48
CA MET A 145 15.57 -17.26 1.86
C MET A 145 14.79 -16.81 0.63
N ILE A 146 15.47 -16.37 -0.42
CA ILE A 146 14.84 -15.97 -1.70
C ILE A 146 14.00 -17.11 -2.26
N LEU A 147 14.54 -18.33 -2.29
CA LEU A 147 13.84 -19.53 -2.76
C LEU A 147 12.60 -19.83 -1.92
N ARG A 148 12.70 -19.72 -0.59
CA ARG A 148 11.56 -19.94 0.31
C ARG A 148 10.42 -18.95 0.01
N PHE A 149 10.72 -17.66 -0.05
CA PHE A 149 9.73 -16.62 -0.33
C PHE A 149 9.14 -16.76 -1.74
N SER A 150 9.93 -17.20 -2.71
CA SER A 150 9.45 -17.50 -4.07
C SER A 150 8.42 -18.63 -4.07
N ARG A 151 8.64 -19.69 -3.28
CA ARG A 151 7.69 -20.80 -3.13
C ARG A 151 6.41 -20.33 -2.45
N GLU A 152 6.51 -19.56 -1.37
CA GLU A 152 5.36 -18.99 -0.66
C GLU A 152 4.49 -18.12 -1.60
N ALA A 153 5.10 -17.23 -2.39
CA ALA A 153 4.39 -16.42 -3.38
C ALA A 153 3.65 -17.28 -4.42
N ASN A 154 4.27 -18.38 -4.88
CA ASN A 154 3.67 -19.28 -5.85
C ASN A 154 2.47 -20.04 -5.26
N ILE A 155 2.57 -20.51 -4.01
CA ILE A 155 1.46 -21.16 -3.30
C ILE A 155 0.25 -20.24 -3.24
N ILE A 156 0.45 -18.97 -2.89
CA ILE A 156 -0.61 -17.96 -2.83
C ILE A 156 -1.22 -17.74 -4.22
N ASN A 157 -0.40 -17.60 -5.26
CA ASN A 157 -0.88 -17.42 -6.63
C ASN A 157 -1.67 -18.64 -7.14
N CYS A 158 -1.26 -19.85 -6.77
CA CYS A 158 -1.98 -21.08 -7.11
C CYS A 158 -3.35 -21.12 -6.42
N SER A 159 -3.41 -20.78 -5.13
CA SER A 159 -4.67 -20.65 -4.40
C SER A 159 -5.59 -19.61 -5.06
N ARG A 160 -5.09 -18.41 -5.37
CA ARG A 160 -5.86 -17.35 -6.04
C ARG A 160 -6.40 -17.79 -7.40
N ARG A 161 -5.60 -18.52 -8.19
CA ARG A 161 -6.03 -19.01 -9.51
C ARG A 161 -7.18 -20.00 -9.38
N ARG A 162 -7.15 -20.92 -8.41
CA ARG A 162 -8.25 -21.86 -8.15
C ARG A 162 -9.53 -21.12 -7.78
N THR A 163 -9.45 -20.20 -6.81
CA THR A 163 -10.60 -19.39 -6.40
C THR A 163 -11.17 -18.54 -7.54
N LEU A 164 -10.32 -17.97 -8.40
CA LEU A 164 -10.77 -17.20 -9.55
C LEU A 164 -11.60 -18.06 -10.52
N VAL A 165 -11.17 -19.30 -10.76
CA VAL A 165 -11.92 -20.25 -11.62
C VAL A 165 -13.30 -20.52 -11.02
N GLU A 166 -13.37 -20.85 -9.73
CA GLU A 166 -14.63 -21.12 -9.01
C GLU A 166 -15.59 -19.93 -9.06
N VAL A 167 -15.13 -18.75 -8.64
CA VAL A 167 -15.93 -17.51 -8.65
C VAL A 167 -16.38 -17.14 -10.06
N SER A 168 -15.53 -17.38 -11.08
CA SER A 168 -15.89 -17.13 -12.47
C SER A 168 -16.98 -18.08 -12.97
N ALA A 169 -16.98 -19.33 -12.53
CA ALA A 169 -17.98 -20.33 -12.86
C ALA A 169 -19.33 -19.98 -12.19
N GLU A 170 -19.31 -19.68 -10.89
CA GLU A 170 -20.50 -19.24 -10.14
C GLU A 170 -21.13 -17.99 -10.77
N ARG A 171 -20.32 -17.01 -11.16
CA ARG A 171 -20.81 -15.80 -11.81
C ARG A 171 -21.43 -16.09 -13.18
N LYS A 172 -20.89 -17.04 -13.94
CA LYS A 172 -21.47 -17.47 -15.22
C LYS A 172 -22.79 -18.20 -15.00
N GLU A 173 -22.86 -19.07 -14.00
CA GLU A 173 -24.08 -19.80 -13.65
C GLU A 173 -25.19 -18.85 -13.16
N ALA A 174 -24.88 -17.94 -12.24
CA ALA A 174 -25.83 -16.93 -11.77
C ALA A 174 -26.35 -16.05 -12.93
N LYS A 175 -25.51 -15.73 -13.92
CA LYS A 175 -25.96 -15.03 -15.15
C LYS A 175 -26.92 -15.89 -15.98
N LYS A 176 -26.63 -17.18 -16.18
CA LYS A 176 -27.52 -18.11 -16.91
C LYS A 176 -28.87 -18.27 -16.19
N GLN A 177 -28.85 -18.46 -14.87
CA GLN A 177 -30.07 -18.58 -14.07
C GLN A 177 -30.92 -17.30 -14.13
N ARG A 178 -30.30 -16.11 -14.05
CA ARG A 178 -31.01 -14.83 -14.23
C ARG A 178 -31.63 -14.68 -15.61
N GLN A 179 -30.95 -15.11 -16.67
CA GLN A 179 -31.49 -15.08 -18.03
C GLN A 179 -32.69 -16.04 -18.19
N GLN A 180 -32.59 -17.26 -17.67
CA GLN A 180 -33.70 -18.22 -17.68
C GLN A 180 -34.90 -17.72 -16.89
N GLN A 181 -34.70 -17.19 -15.68
CA GLN A 181 -35.79 -16.61 -14.87
C GLN A 181 -36.47 -15.43 -15.58
N GLN A 182 -35.72 -14.60 -16.31
CA GLN A 182 -36.31 -13.53 -17.12
C GLN A 182 -37.12 -14.09 -18.29
N LEU A 183 -36.62 -15.11 -19.00
CA LEU A 183 -37.34 -15.76 -20.10
C LEU A 183 -38.66 -16.38 -19.61
N CYS A 184 -38.62 -17.20 -18.54
CA CYS A 184 -39.82 -17.83 -17.97
C CYS A 184 -40.84 -16.80 -17.42
N LYS A 185 -40.38 -15.61 -16.99
CA LYS A 185 -41.25 -14.53 -16.51
C LYS A 185 -41.92 -13.75 -17.66
N VAL A 186 -41.34 -13.75 -18.85
CA VAL A 186 -41.95 -13.17 -20.07
C VAL A 186 -42.95 -14.14 -20.71
N GLU A 187 -42.72 -15.45 -20.57
CA GLU A 187 -43.52 -16.51 -21.18
C GLU A 187 -44.74 -16.93 -20.35
N SER A 188 -44.87 -16.47 -19.09
CA SER A 188 -46.13 -16.62 -18.35
C SER A 188 -47.21 -15.76 -19.03
N PRO A 189 -48.41 -16.29 -19.35
CA PRO A 189 -49.48 -15.48 -19.88
C PRO A 189 -49.75 -14.35 -18.89
N ARG A 190 -49.64 -13.09 -19.32
CA ARG A 190 -50.08 -11.97 -18.50
C ARG A 190 -51.52 -12.26 -18.09
N PRO A 191 -51.86 -12.36 -16.78
CA PRO A 191 -53.24 -12.15 -16.40
C PRO A 191 -53.51 -10.68 -16.72
N CYS A 192 -54.22 -10.44 -17.82
CA CYS A 192 -54.77 -9.14 -18.17
C CYS A 192 -55.86 -8.77 -17.14
N SER A 193 -55.49 -8.51 -15.88
CA SER A 193 -56.40 -8.06 -14.80
C SER A 193 -55.69 -7.93 -13.44
N SER A 194 -54.71 -7.03 -13.28
CA SER A 194 -54.15 -6.78 -11.94
C SER A 194 -53.54 -5.38 -11.74
N SER A 195 -54.07 -4.36 -12.39
CA SER A 195 -53.78 -2.97 -12.00
C SER A 195 -54.38 -2.59 -10.63
N PHE A 196 -55.33 -3.37 -10.11
CA PHE A 196 -56.05 -3.08 -8.87
C PHE A 196 -55.36 -3.56 -7.58
N LEU A 197 -54.38 -4.47 -7.66
CA LEU A 197 -53.73 -5.04 -6.47
C LEU A 197 -52.38 -4.39 -6.12
N ASN A 198 -51.82 -3.59 -7.04
CA ASN A 198 -50.56 -2.85 -6.85
C ASN A 198 -50.77 -1.36 -6.55
N ARG A 199 -51.96 -0.98 -6.06
CA ARG A 199 -52.19 0.37 -5.57
C ARG A 199 -51.86 0.42 -4.07
N PRO A 200 -50.96 1.31 -3.60
CA PRO A 200 -50.80 1.56 -2.17
C PRO A 200 -52.17 1.85 -1.57
N ARG A 201 -52.49 1.25 -0.41
CA ARG A 201 -53.76 1.52 0.28
C ARG A 201 -53.83 3.01 0.60
N MET A 202 -54.66 3.74 -0.13
CA MET A 202 -54.96 5.13 0.21
C MET A 202 -55.81 5.13 1.49
N ILE A 203 -55.42 5.94 2.47
CA ILE A 203 -56.24 6.18 3.66
C ILE A 203 -57.56 6.81 3.17
N PRO A 204 -58.73 6.23 3.50
CA PRO A 204 -60.02 6.78 3.09
C PRO A 204 -60.21 8.19 3.64
N VAL A 205 -60.75 9.08 2.80
CA VAL A 205 -61.13 10.47 3.15
C VAL A 205 -62.44 10.44 3.95
N SER A 206 -62.45 9.73 5.07
CA SER A 206 -63.58 9.69 6.01
C SER A 206 -63.12 9.96 7.44
N TYR A 207 -62.18 10.90 7.58
CA TYR A 207 -61.90 11.60 8.84
C TYR A 207 -62.06 13.10 8.60
N VAL A 208 -63.31 13.56 8.67
CA VAL A 208 -63.73 14.88 9.15
C VAL A 208 -64.93 14.65 10.04
#